data_AF-A0A5M6DIK4-F1
#
_entry.id   AF-A0A5M6DIK4-F1
#
_cell.length_a   1.000
_cell.length_b   1.000
_cell.length_c   1.000
_cell.angle_alpha   90.00
_cell.angle_beta   90.00
_cell.angle_gamma   90.00
#
_symmetry.space_group_name_H-M   'P 1'
#
loop_
_entity.id
_entity.type
_entity.pdbx_description
1 polymer ?
#
loop_
_entity_poly.entity_id
_entity_poly.type
_entity_poly.pdbx_seq_one_letter_code
_entity_poly.pdbx_strand_id
1 'polypeptide(L)'
;MLLDVNTALGQDQPPESSSPEGSWAFTLPDGNPAWLNLQQSQGDWQGELLWSVGSARPVNAIEVHDGHVRFRRNLSWRPGGGEVVKRVAGPFHGQIFNDKLHLQVDQSEAESESSREETLKLVGDRIPPPPAKPDLSQVTFGKAIDLFNGKDLEGWTLSRPDKINGWHVEDGCLVNETPKQDFSAYGAYGNLMTTQHFDDFSLSIDYNVPAGGNSGIYLRGMYEAQVVDRDSPMQGIQGPGAIFGRLAPSANAGKPGGQWNTYVLTLVDRHITVVLNGQTVIDNQLLVGCTGGGLQANDALPGPILLQGDHTSVRYRNLQLRPVTDREAPGQDDGPNPR
;
A
#
# COMPACT_ATOMS: atom_id res chain seq x y z
N MET A 1 -51.69 37.80 -6.73
CA MET A 1 -52.20 36.62 -7.44
C MET A 1 -50.98 35.78 -7.77
N LEU A 2 -50.84 34.66 -7.08
CA LEU A 2 -49.75 33.67 -7.24
C LEU A 2 -49.82 33.04 -8.64
N LEU A 3 -48.68 32.65 -9.19
CA LEU A 3 -48.58 31.51 -10.09
C LEU A 3 -47.22 30.84 -9.88
N ASP A 4 -47.32 29.56 -9.56
CA ASP A 4 -46.32 28.67 -8.98
C ASP A 4 -45.15 28.35 -9.92
N VAL A 5 -43.94 28.40 -9.37
CA VAL A 5 -42.73 27.79 -9.94
C VAL A 5 -42.51 26.45 -9.25
N ASN A 6 -43.17 25.42 -9.77
CA ASN A 6 -42.91 24.03 -9.41
C ASN A 6 -43.35 23.13 -10.56
N THR A 7 -42.49 22.90 -11.55
CA THR A 7 -42.37 21.64 -12.32
C THR A 7 -41.44 21.82 -13.53
N ALA A 8 -40.21 21.35 -13.40
CA ALA A 8 -39.47 20.62 -14.44
C ALA A 8 -38.11 20.19 -13.87
N LEU A 9 -38.12 19.48 -12.74
CA LEU A 9 -37.02 18.57 -12.43
C LEU A 9 -37.38 17.26 -13.12
N GLY A 10 -36.72 17.02 -14.26
CA GLY A 10 -36.65 15.68 -14.82
C GLY A 10 -36.14 14.74 -13.74
N GLN A 11 -36.78 13.60 -13.62
CA GLN A 11 -36.32 12.49 -12.82
C GLN A 11 -35.06 11.92 -13.46
N ASP A 12 -33.92 12.61 -13.29
CA ASP A 12 -32.63 11.95 -13.37
C ASP A 12 -32.47 11.16 -12.07
N GLN A 13 -32.25 9.86 -12.21
CA GLN A 13 -31.96 8.97 -11.09
C GLN A 13 -30.85 9.57 -10.20
N PRO A 14 -30.93 9.43 -8.87
CA PRO A 14 -29.83 9.84 -8.00
C PRO A 14 -28.56 9.11 -8.45
N PRO A 15 -27.41 9.80 -8.52
CA PRO A 15 -26.16 9.15 -8.91
C PRO A 15 -25.83 8.02 -7.92
N GLU A 16 -25.12 7.04 -8.46
CA GLU A 16 -24.64 5.81 -7.85
C GLU A 16 -24.11 6.02 -6.41
N SER A 17 -24.73 5.31 -5.45
CA SER A 17 -24.35 5.15 -4.05
C SER A 17 -23.84 6.39 -3.27
N SER A 18 -24.74 7.02 -2.51
CA SER A 18 -24.39 7.93 -1.41
C SER A 18 -23.78 7.23 -0.18
N SER A 19 -23.48 5.93 -0.25
CA SER A 19 -22.91 5.18 0.88
C SER A 19 -21.40 5.38 0.96
N PRO A 20 -20.84 5.72 2.14
CA PRO A 20 -19.39 5.77 2.37
C PRO A 20 -18.78 4.40 2.57
N GLU A 21 -19.60 3.34 2.60
CA GLU A 21 -19.14 1.95 2.70
C GLU A 21 -18.18 1.59 1.56
N GLY A 22 -17.12 0.86 1.92
CA GLY A 22 -16.04 0.48 1.03
C GLY A 22 -14.69 1.07 1.43
N SER A 23 -13.75 0.94 0.51
CA SER A 23 -12.36 1.40 0.66
C SER A 23 -12.11 2.65 -0.17
N TRP A 24 -11.29 3.55 0.35
CA TRP A 24 -10.98 4.84 -0.25
C TRP A 24 -9.47 5.09 -0.21
N ALA A 25 -8.89 5.40 -1.36
CA ALA A 25 -7.48 5.76 -1.51
C ALA A 25 -7.32 7.28 -1.49
N PHE A 26 -6.40 7.78 -0.68
CA PHE A 26 -6.06 9.20 -0.61
C PHE A 26 -4.56 9.40 -0.84
N THR A 27 -4.20 10.57 -1.35
CA THR A 27 -2.83 11.07 -1.38
C THR A 27 -2.70 12.23 -0.41
N LEU A 28 -1.77 12.13 0.53
CA LEU A 28 -1.47 13.18 1.49
C LEU A 28 -0.68 14.32 0.83
N PRO A 29 -0.62 15.52 1.43
CA PRO A 29 0.11 16.66 0.85
C PRO A 29 1.60 16.43 0.58
N ASP A 30 2.22 15.46 1.27
CA ASP A 30 3.62 15.06 1.06
C ASP A 30 3.78 13.94 0.01
N GLY A 31 2.71 13.60 -0.70
CA GLY A 31 2.66 12.55 -1.72
C GLY A 31 2.49 11.14 -1.16
N ASN A 32 2.55 10.93 0.16
CA ASN A 32 2.42 9.60 0.74
C ASN A 32 0.95 9.11 0.73
N PRO A 33 0.72 7.80 0.67
CA PRO A 33 -0.63 7.25 0.67
C PRO A 33 -1.32 7.36 2.03
N ALA A 34 -2.64 7.53 1.99
CA ALA A 34 -3.54 7.23 3.10
C ALA A 34 -4.72 6.40 2.59
N TRP A 35 -5.29 5.59 3.47
CA TRP A 35 -6.35 4.65 3.10
C TRP A 35 -7.39 4.58 4.20
N LEU A 36 -8.66 4.65 3.84
CA LEU A 36 -9.80 4.52 4.75
C LEU A 36 -10.66 3.36 4.28
N ASN A 37 -11.09 2.51 5.21
CA ASN A 37 -12.18 1.56 4.98
C ASN A 37 -13.30 1.83 5.97
N LEU A 38 -14.54 1.77 5.48
CA LEU A 38 -15.75 1.89 6.26
C LEU A 38 -16.67 0.74 5.88
N GLN A 39 -17.22 0.04 6.87
CA GLN A 39 -18.12 -1.10 6.66
C GLN A 39 -19.23 -1.11 7.69
N GLN A 40 -20.41 -1.58 7.30
CA GLN A 40 -21.47 -1.89 8.25
C GLN A 40 -21.38 -3.34 8.71
N SER A 41 -21.53 -3.54 10.02
CA SER A 41 -21.66 -4.88 10.61
C SER A 41 -22.69 -4.83 11.72
N GLN A 42 -23.76 -5.63 11.59
CA GLN A 42 -24.83 -5.74 12.58
C GLN A 42 -25.51 -4.40 12.93
N GLY A 43 -25.54 -3.46 11.99
CA GLY A 43 -26.14 -2.13 12.17
C GLY A 43 -25.18 -1.07 12.72
N ASP A 44 -23.97 -1.46 13.12
CA ASP A 44 -22.92 -0.53 13.56
C ASP A 44 -21.90 -0.29 12.45
N TRP A 45 -21.36 0.92 12.40
CA TRP A 45 -20.26 1.27 11.52
C TRP A 45 -18.92 0.91 12.16
N GLN A 46 -18.09 0.24 11.36
CA GLN A 46 -16.68 0.00 11.65
C GLN A 46 -15.84 0.69 10.58
N GLY A 47 -14.60 1.00 10.94
CA GLY A 47 -13.67 1.53 9.95
C GLY A 47 -12.24 1.50 10.43
N GLU A 48 -11.34 1.61 9.47
CA GLU A 48 -9.90 1.64 9.70
C GLU A 48 -9.25 2.70 8.82
N LEU A 49 -8.25 3.38 9.37
CA LEU A 49 -7.46 4.41 8.71
C LEU A 49 -5.98 4.05 8.76
N LEU A 50 -5.34 4.07 7.60
CA LEU A 50 -3.89 4.08 7.44
C LEU A 50 -3.46 5.48 7.01
N TRP A 51 -2.37 5.98 7.60
CA TRP A 51 -1.86 7.31 7.34
C TRP A 51 -0.34 7.30 7.13
N SER A 52 0.09 7.23 5.86
CA SER A 52 1.50 7.19 5.43
C SER A 52 2.26 5.92 5.85
N VAL A 53 2.62 5.76 7.12
CA VAL A 53 3.47 4.68 7.62
C VAL A 53 2.82 3.90 8.75
N GLY A 54 3.29 2.67 8.98
CA GLY A 54 2.72 1.77 10.00
C GLY A 54 1.48 1.02 9.53
N SER A 55 0.74 0.44 10.47
CA SER A 55 -0.45 -0.34 10.17
C SER A 55 -1.71 0.53 10.18
N ALA A 56 -2.72 0.13 9.40
CA ALA A 56 -4.07 0.65 9.59
C ALA A 56 -4.51 0.39 11.03
N ARG A 57 -5.22 1.36 11.61
CA ARG A 57 -5.84 1.25 12.93
C ARG A 57 -7.32 1.54 12.77
N PRO A 58 -8.20 1.16 13.72
CA PRO A 58 -9.63 1.45 13.63
C PRO A 58 -9.94 2.95 13.44
N VAL A 59 -11.17 3.40 13.39
CA VAL A 59 -11.55 4.80 13.66
C VAL A 59 -12.68 4.79 14.68
N ASN A 60 -12.90 5.91 15.38
CA ASN A 60 -13.87 5.95 16.48
C ASN A 60 -15.04 6.88 16.15
N ALA A 61 -16.17 6.70 16.84
CA ALA A 61 -17.34 7.58 16.75
C ALA A 61 -17.78 7.85 15.31
N ILE A 62 -17.98 6.75 14.55
CA ILE A 62 -18.41 6.83 13.16
C ILE A 62 -19.90 7.16 13.12
N GLU A 63 -20.26 8.24 12.44
CA GLU A 63 -21.63 8.67 12.19
C GLU A 63 -21.80 8.82 10.68
N VAL A 64 -22.85 8.24 10.10
CA VAL A 64 -23.14 8.34 8.66
C VAL A 64 -24.59 8.76 8.45
N HIS A 65 -24.78 9.91 7.82
CA HIS A 65 -26.09 10.51 7.57
C HIS A 65 -26.07 11.21 6.21
N ASP A 66 -26.99 10.85 5.30
CA ASP A 66 -27.19 11.53 4.00
C ASP A 66 -25.91 11.77 3.18
N GLY A 67 -25.04 10.75 3.06
CA GLY A 67 -23.78 10.86 2.30
C GLY A 67 -22.66 11.65 2.99
N HIS A 68 -22.90 12.11 4.22
CA HIS A 68 -21.89 12.62 5.12
C HIS A 68 -21.42 11.53 6.07
N VAL A 69 -20.10 11.48 6.29
CA VAL A 69 -19.49 10.63 7.31
C VAL A 69 -18.72 11.51 8.29
N ARG A 70 -18.83 11.21 9.58
CA ARG A 70 -17.98 11.79 10.61
C ARG A 70 -17.29 10.67 11.37
N PHE A 71 -16.00 10.82 11.69
CA PHE A 71 -15.29 9.91 12.59
C PHE A 71 -14.15 10.64 13.30
N ARG A 72 -13.51 10.00 14.27
CA ARG A 72 -12.42 10.58 15.05
C ARG A 72 -11.19 9.69 15.07
N ARG A 73 -10.01 10.30 14.90
CA ARG A 73 -8.69 9.69 15.10
C ARG A 73 -7.67 10.76 15.51
N ASN A 74 -6.70 10.34 16.33
CA ASN A 74 -5.54 11.16 16.68
C ASN A 74 -4.31 10.51 16.06
N LEU A 75 -3.56 11.26 15.26
CA LEU A 75 -2.44 10.76 14.48
C LEU A 75 -1.20 11.64 14.72
N SER A 76 -0.04 10.98 14.72
CA SER A 76 1.25 11.63 14.53
C SER A 76 1.71 11.39 13.12
N TRP A 77 1.92 12.47 12.37
CA TRP A 77 2.39 12.40 11.00
C TRP A 77 3.72 13.15 10.89
N ARG A 78 4.71 12.53 10.26
CA ARG A 78 5.98 13.18 9.91
C ARG A 78 6.01 13.35 8.40
N PRO A 79 5.59 14.50 7.85
CA PRO A 79 5.55 14.71 6.42
C PRO A 79 6.90 14.39 5.77
N GLY A 80 6.89 13.49 4.80
CA GLY A 80 8.08 13.02 4.10
C GLY A 80 9.16 12.36 4.98
N GLY A 81 8.87 12.01 6.24
CA GLY A 81 9.86 11.51 7.19
C GLY A 81 10.80 12.59 7.74
N GLY A 82 10.42 13.87 7.66
CA GLY A 82 11.19 14.99 8.22
C GLY A 82 11.15 15.05 9.76
N GLU A 83 11.85 16.02 10.33
CA GLU A 83 11.94 16.22 11.79
C GLU A 83 10.63 16.78 12.38
N VAL A 84 9.84 17.49 11.57
CA VAL A 84 8.58 18.10 12.01
C VAL A 84 7.51 17.03 12.17
N VAL A 85 7.00 16.89 13.40
CA VAL A 85 5.84 16.05 13.70
C VAL A 85 4.59 16.92 13.67
N LYS A 86 3.70 16.69 12.71
CA LYS A 86 2.34 17.24 12.70
C LYS A 86 1.40 16.35 13.51
N ARG A 87 0.61 16.96 14.38
CA ARG A 87 -0.50 16.28 15.08
C ARG A 87 -1.77 16.51 14.28
N VAL A 88 -2.40 15.42 13.85
CA VAL A 88 -3.71 15.45 13.21
C VAL A 88 -4.69 14.89 14.24
N ALA A 89 -5.40 15.79 14.91
CA ALA A 89 -6.34 15.45 15.98
C ALA A 89 -7.61 16.25 15.77
N GLY A 90 -8.75 15.56 15.64
CA GLY A 90 -10.05 16.18 15.46
C GLY A 90 -11.06 15.27 14.78
N PRO A 91 -12.31 15.74 14.63
CA PRO A 91 -13.28 15.07 13.79
C PRO A 91 -12.86 15.19 12.33
N PHE A 92 -12.91 14.05 11.65
CA PHE A 92 -12.86 13.96 10.21
C PHE A 92 -14.29 14.08 9.71
N HIS A 93 -14.51 14.98 8.75
CA HIS A 93 -15.76 15.22 8.08
C HIS A 93 -15.62 14.81 6.62
N GLY A 94 -16.30 13.75 6.23
CA GLY A 94 -16.36 13.27 4.86
C GLY A 94 -17.69 13.65 4.21
N GLN A 95 -17.64 13.98 2.92
CA GLN A 95 -18.81 14.10 2.07
C GLN A 95 -18.55 13.39 0.75
N ILE A 96 -19.50 12.57 0.30
CA ILE A 96 -19.41 11.92 -1.00
C ILE A 96 -19.99 12.83 -2.06
N PHE A 97 -19.19 13.08 -3.10
CA PHE A 97 -19.61 13.86 -4.25
C PHE A 97 -18.87 13.37 -5.49
N ASN A 98 -19.60 13.12 -6.58
CA ASN A 98 -19.05 12.57 -7.84
C ASN A 98 -18.17 11.33 -7.62
N ASP A 99 -18.67 10.41 -6.80
CA ASP A 99 -18.02 9.13 -6.44
C ASP A 99 -16.62 9.26 -5.80
N LYS A 100 -16.36 10.43 -5.21
CA LYS A 100 -15.17 10.73 -4.41
C LYS A 100 -15.55 11.07 -2.98
N LEU A 101 -14.72 10.66 -2.03
CA LEU A 101 -14.87 11.01 -0.63
C LEU A 101 -14.02 12.25 -0.33
N HIS A 102 -14.67 13.41 -0.19
CA HIS A 102 -14.03 14.64 0.21
C HIS A 102 -13.90 14.67 1.73
N LEU A 103 -12.68 14.53 2.24
CA LEU A 103 -12.38 14.48 3.66
C LEU A 103 -11.80 15.83 4.12
N GLN A 104 -12.39 16.39 5.16
CA GLN A 104 -11.90 17.57 5.84
C GLN A 104 -11.56 17.20 7.28
N VAL A 105 -10.37 17.59 7.75
CA VAL A 105 -9.97 17.41 9.14
C VAL A 105 -10.02 18.75 9.84
N ASP A 106 -10.86 18.87 10.87
CA ASP A 106 -10.86 20.03 11.75
C ASP A 106 -9.70 19.89 12.75
N GLN A 107 -8.61 20.62 12.53
CA GLN A 107 -7.41 20.59 13.37
C GLN A 107 -7.48 21.61 14.53
N SER A 108 -8.61 22.27 14.76
CA SER A 108 -8.77 23.21 15.87
C SER A 108 -8.59 22.56 17.25
N GLU A 109 -8.81 21.25 17.34
CA GLU A 109 -8.60 20.45 18.55
C GLU A 109 -7.13 19.96 18.72
N ALA A 110 -6.22 20.30 17.81
CA ALA A 110 -4.80 19.96 17.95
C ALA A 110 -4.10 20.85 19.00
N GLU A 111 -3.35 20.23 19.92
CA GLU A 111 -2.76 20.89 21.08
C GLU A 111 -1.70 21.96 20.74
N SER A 112 -1.00 21.86 19.59
CA SER A 112 0.03 22.85 19.19
C SER A 112 -0.50 23.99 18.33
N GLU A 113 -0.07 25.22 18.62
CA GLU A 113 -0.48 26.44 17.89
C GLU A 113 -0.12 26.41 16.38
N SER A 114 0.99 25.79 15.99
CA SER A 114 1.42 25.69 14.58
C SER A 114 0.61 24.69 13.72
N SER A 115 -0.31 23.94 14.33
CA SER A 115 -1.24 23.03 13.64
C SER A 115 -2.69 23.53 13.61
N ARG A 116 -2.99 24.68 14.22
CA ARG A 116 -4.37 25.20 14.33
C ARG A 116 -4.86 25.96 13.10
N GLU A 117 -3.98 26.27 12.14
CA GLU A 117 -4.32 27.21 11.05
C GLU A 117 -4.64 26.56 9.69
N GLU A 118 -4.33 25.28 9.46
CA GLU A 118 -4.61 24.62 8.19
C GLU A 118 -5.64 23.49 8.32
N THR A 119 -6.85 23.74 7.82
CA THR A 119 -7.80 22.67 7.54
C THR A 119 -7.20 21.73 6.49
N LEU A 120 -6.93 20.48 6.85
CA LEU A 120 -6.48 19.47 5.88
C LEU A 120 -7.67 18.98 5.06
N LYS A 121 -7.59 19.13 3.74
CA LYS A 121 -8.60 18.64 2.79
C LYS A 121 -7.97 17.58 1.90
N LEU A 122 -8.61 16.42 1.81
CA LEU A 122 -8.20 15.30 0.98
C LEU A 122 -9.38 14.89 0.09
N VAL A 123 -9.06 14.34 -1.08
CA VAL A 123 -10.06 13.77 -1.98
C VAL A 123 -9.68 12.30 -2.17
N GLY A 124 -10.61 11.42 -1.84
CA GLY A 124 -10.42 9.98 -1.88
C GLY A 124 -11.06 9.36 -3.11
N ASP A 125 -10.32 8.52 -3.81
CA ASP A 125 -10.85 7.68 -4.87
C ASP A 125 -11.46 6.41 -4.29
N ARG A 126 -12.68 6.07 -4.72
CA ARG A 126 -13.31 4.81 -4.36
C ARG A 126 -12.52 3.66 -4.96
N ILE A 127 -12.16 2.70 -4.11
CA ILE A 127 -11.53 1.46 -4.51
C ILE A 127 -12.64 0.44 -4.84
N PRO A 128 -12.56 -0.27 -5.98
CA PRO A 128 -13.51 -1.33 -6.32
C PRO A 128 -13.61 -2.41 -5.21
N PRO A 129 -14.79 -3.01 -4.99
CA PRO A 129 -14.96 -4.07 -4.01
C PRO A 129 -14.02 -5.24 -4.31
N PRO A 130 -13.56 -5.98 -3.28
CA PRO A 130 -12.69 -7.15 -3.46
C PRO A 130 -13.17 -8.08 -4.58
N PRO A 131 -12.29 -8.48 -5.53
CA PRO A 131 -12.66 -9.44 -6.55
C PRO A 131 -12.86 -10.82 -5.92
N ALA A 132 -13.47 -11.73 -6.68
CA ALA A 132 -13.55 -13.13 -6.28
C ALA A 132 -12.14 -13.74 -6.14
N LYS A 133 -12.00 -14.72 -5.25
CA LYS A 133 -10.76 -15.47 -5.10
C LYS A 133 -10.40 -16.19 -6.41
N PRO A 134 -9.22 -15.94 -7.00
CA PRO A 134 -8.84 -16.55 -8.27
C PRO A 134 -8.52 -18.04 -8.10
N ASP A 135 -8.80 -18.84 -9.12
CA ASP A 135 -8.22 -20.17 -9.29
C ASP A 135 -6.86 -20.04 -9.98
N LEU A 136 -5.78 -20.10 -9.20
CA LEU A 136 -4.42 -19.97 -9.71
C LEU A 136 -4.01 -21.09 -10.69
N SER A 137 -4.73 -22.21 -10.73
CA SER A 137 -4.48 -23.28 -11.71
C SER A 137 -4.90 -22.91 -13.14
N GLN A 138 -5.78 -21.90 -13.27
CA GLN A 138 -6.29 -21.38 -14.54
C GLN A 138 -5.57 -20.09 -14.99
N VAL A 139 -4.55 -19.64 -14.26
CA VAL A 139 -3.82 -18.40 -14.55
C VAL A 139 -2.60 -18.69 -15.41
N THR A 140 -2.45 -17.97 -16.51
CA THR A 140 -1.34 -18.10 -17.46
C THR A 140 -0.29 -17.02 -17.22
N PHE A 141 0.83 -17.43 -16.64
CA PHE A 141 2.00 -16.59 -16.47
C PHE A 141 2.84 -16.54 -17.76
N GLY A 142 3.18 -15.34 -18.19
CA GLY A 142 4.01 -15.08 -19.34
C GLY A 142 5.49 -15.40 -19.13
N LYS A 143 6.32 -14.96 -20.10
CA LYS A 143 7.77 -15.13 -20.05
C LYS A 143 8.36 -14.42 -18.83
N ALA A 144 9.37 -15.05 -18.21
CA ALA A 144 10.12 -14.44 -17.13
C ALA A 144 10.90 -13.21 -17.63
N ILE A 145 10.85 -12.15 -16.82
CA ILE A 145 11.59 -10.90 -16.95
C ILE A 145 12.61 -10.87 -15.82
N ASP A 146 13.89 -10.80 -16.16
CA ASP A 146 14.95 -10.55 -15.18
C ASP A 146 14.89 -9.07 -14.78
N LEU A 147 14.50 -8.80 -13.53
CA LEU A 147 14.40 -7.42 -13.04
C LEU A 147 15.77 -6.84 -12.66
N PHE A 148 16.79 -7.68 -12.48
CA PHE A 148 18.14 -7.25 -12.13
C PHE A 148 19.17 -7.96 -13.01
N ASN A 149 20.05 -7.17 -13.62
CA ASN A 149 21.03 -7.66 -14.61
C ASN A 149 22.35 -8.16 -13.99
N GLY A 150 22.52 -8.02 -12.66
CA GLY A 150 23.72 -8.45 -11.95
C GLY A 150 24.95 -7.55 -12.13
N LYS A 151 24.81 -6.38 -12.76
CA LYS A 151 25.93 -5.52 -13.16
C LYS A 151 25.77 -4.07 -12.74
N ASP A 152 24.58 -3.51 -12.86
CA ASP A 152 24.28 -2.12 -12.53
C ASP A 152 22.80 -1.95 -12.14
N LEU A 153 22.37 -0.69 -11.98
CA LEU A 153 21.00 -0.33 -11.61
C LEU A 153 20.11 -0.01 -12.82
N GLU A 154 20.46 -0.46 -14.03
CA GLU A 154 19.59 -0.29 -15.19
C GLU A 154 18.21 -0.88 -14.90
N GLY A 155 17.15 -0.11 -15.18
CA GLY A 155 15.77 -0.48 -14.85
C GLY A 155 15.34 -0.13 -13.43
N TRP A 156 16.22 0.48 -12.61
CA TRP A 156 15.92 0.91 -11.24
C TRP A 156 16.17 2.41 -11.05
N THR A 157 15.42 3.01 -10.12
CA THR A 157 15.63 4.39 -9.67
C THR A 157 15.26 4.55 -8.20
N LEU A 158 15.76 5.57 -7.52
CA LEU A 158 15.28 5.90 -6.18
C LEU A 158 13.83 6.38 -6.25
N SER A 159 12.98 5.92 -5.33
CA SER A 159 11.61 6.45 -5.21
C SER A 159 11.61 7.91 -4.74
N ARG A 160 12.68 8.33 -4.07
CA ARG A 160 12.92 9.70 -3.60
C ARG A 160 14.34 10.14 -3.98
N PRO A 161 14.48 10.95 -5.05
CA PRO A 161 15.79 11.39 -5.54
C PRO A 161 16.61 12.24 -4.55
N ASP A 162 15.97 12.83 -3.54
CA ASP A 162 16.59 13.64 -2.49
C ASP A 162 17.26 12.82 -1.38
N LYS A 163 17.03 11.50 -1.33
CA LYS A 163 17.61 10.60 -0.33
C LYS A 163 19.00 10.12 -0.72
N ILE A 164 19.77 9.69 0.29
CA ILE A 164 21.10 9.10 0.06
C ILE A 164 20.93 7.77 -0.68
N ASN A 165 21.61 7.59 -1.80
CA ASN A 165 21.63 6.30 -2.49
C ASN A 165 22.62 5.34 -1.81
N GLY A 166 22.12 4.30 -1.13
CA GLY A 166 22.94 3.20 -0.60
C GLY A 166 23.04 1.99 -1.53
N TRP A 167 22.32 2.04 -2.66
CA TRP A 167 22.19 0.92 -3.58
C TRP A 167 23.37 0.86 -4.55
N HIS A 168 23.96 -0.33 -4.66
CA HIS A 168 25.03 -0.62 -5.61
C HIS A 168 25.04 -2.12 -5.96
N VAL A 169 25.90 -2.50 -6.90
CA VAL A 169 26.10 -3.90 -7.26
C VAL A 169 27.43 -4.38 -6.69
N GLU A 170 27.38 -5.49 -5.96
CA GLU A 170 28.56 -6.17 -5.40
C GLU A 170 28.39 -7.69 -5.60
N ASP A 171 29.39 -8.36 -6.18
CA ASP A 171 29.39 -9.81 -6.41
C ASP A 171 28.12 -10.37 -7.08
N GLY A 172 27.59 -9.61 -8.06
CA GLY A 172 26.36 -9.98 -8.77
C GLY A 172 25.09 -9.87 -7.94
N CYS A 173 25.15 -9.25 -6.76
CA CYS A 173 24.01 -8.95 -5.90
C CYS A 173 23.68 -7.45 -5.95
N LEU A 174 22.39 -7.14 -5.82
CA LEU A 174 21.91 -5.79 -5.54
C LEU A 174 22.00 -5.56 -4.03
N VAL A 175 22.85 -4.62 -3.61
CA VAL A 175 23.17 -4.39 -2.20
C VAL A 175 22.74 -3.00 -1.79
N ASN A 176 22.12 -2.89 -0.62
CA ASN A 176 21.93 -1.64 0.09
C ASN A 176 22.68 -1.68 1.42
N GLU A 177 23.57 -0.72 1.64
CA GLU A 177 24.28 -0.56 2.91
C GLU A 177 23.85 0.71 3.63
N THR A 178 23.45 0.56 4.90
CA THR A 178 23.06 1.68 5.75
C THR A 178 23.65 1.52 7.14
N PRO A 179 23.93 2.64 7.86
CA PRO A 179 24.38 2.58 9.26
C PRO A 179 23.23 2.36 10.25
N LYS A 180 21.97 2.30 9.77
CA LYS A 180 20.79 2.20 10.62
C LYS A 180 20.65 0.78 11.15
N GLN A 181 20.44 0.68 12.46
CA GLN A 181 20.34 -0.60 13.19
C GLN A 181 19.03 -0.71 13.99
N ASP A 182 18.15 0.27 13.87
CA ASP A 182 16.84 0.30 14.53
C ASP A 182 15.69 0.16 13.53
N PHE A 183 14.48 0.02 14.07
CA PHE A 183 13.23 -0.15 13.34
C PHE A 183 12.40 1.14 13.33
N SER A 184 13.04 2.30 13.47
CA SER A 184 12.33 3.57 13.29
C SER A 184 11.78 3.66 11.86
N ALA A 185 10.62 4.27 11.67
CA ALA A 185 9.89 4.21 10.39
C ALA A 185 10.58 4.93 9.22
N TYR A 186 11.63 5.73 9.46
CA TYR A 186 12.28 6.55 8.44
C TYR A 186 13.80 6.44 8.51
N GLY A 187 14.46 6.54 7.37
CA GLY A 187 15.92 6.62 7.26
C GLY A 187 16.40 7.73 6.32
N ALA A 188 17.70 7.97 6.35
CA ALA A 188 18.36 8.92 5.45
C ALA A 188 18.56 8.36 4.04
N TYR A 189 18.57 7.03 3.91
CA TYR A 189 18.77 6.31 2.66
C TYR A 189 17.46 6.15 1.89
N GLY A 190 17.55 6.01 0.57
CA GLY A 190 16.41 5.91 -0.31
C GLY A 190 15.94 4.48 -0.54
N ASN A 191 14.63 4.32 -0.78
CA ASN A 191 14.08 3.08 -1.33
C ASN A 191 14.33 3.03 -2.83
N LEU A 192 14.52 1.83 -3.39
CA LEU A 192 14.79 1.61 -4.81
C LEU A 192 13.55 1.01 -5.47
N MET A 193 13.17 1.47 -6.66
CA MET A 193 12.01 0.94 -7.38
C MET A 193 12.32 0.66 -8.84
N THR A 194 11.64 -0.33 -9.42
CA THR A 194 11.69 -0.56 -10.86
C THR A 194 11.10 0.64 -11.61
N THR A 195 11.64 0.96 -12.79
CA THR A 195 11.04 1.94 -13.70
C THR A 195 9.76 1.42 -14.36
N GLN A 196 9.66 0.10 -14.52
CA GLN A 196 8.48 -0.59 -15.02
C GLN A 196 7.43 -0.76 -13.92
N HIS A 197 6.16 -0.78 -14.33
CA HIS A 197 5.01 -1.05 -13.47
C HIS A 197 4.37 -2.38 -13.88
N PHE A 198 3.87 -3.12 -12.89
CA PHE A 198 3.31 -4.45 -13.05
C PHE A 198 1.94 -4.52 -12.38
N ASP A 199 1.03 -5.27 -12.98
CA ASP A 199 -0.28 -5.58 -12.41
C ASP A 199 -0.25 -6.96 -11.72
N ASP A 200 -0.94 -7.97 -12.24
CA ASP A 200 -0.89 -9.35 -11.73
C ASP A 200 0.40 -10.06 -12.17
N PHE A 201 1.07 -10.76 -11.24
CA PHE A 201 2.34 -11.43 -11.52
C PHE A 201 2.72 -12.51 -10.49
N SER A 202 3.74 -13.29 -10.83
CA SER A 202 4.53 -14.08 -9.89
C SER A 202 5.98 -13.57 -9.86
N LEU A 203 6.49 -13.24 -8.68
CA LEU A 203 7.84 -12.72 -8.43
C LEU A 203 8.64 -13.76 -7.64
N SER A 204 9.77 -14.22 -8.18
CA SER A 204 10.81 -14.95 -7.47
C SER A 204 11.94 -13.99 -7.09
N ILE A 205 12.40 -14.02 -5.85
CA ILE A 205 13.46 -13.14 -5.35
C ILE A 205 14.18 -13.78 -4.16
N ASP A 206 15.51 -13.75 -4.19
CA ASP A 206 16.32 -14.10 -3.04
C ASP A 206 16.71 -12.84 -2.25
N TYR A 207 16.68 -12.94 -0.92
CA TYR A 207 17.11 -11.86 -0.03
C TYR A 207 18.03 -12.37 1.09
N ASN A 208 18.89 -11.49 1.58
CA ASN A 208 19.75 -11.71 2.73
C ASN A 208 19.84 -10.43 3.56
N VAL A 209 19.54 -10.53 4.85
CA VAL A 209 19.64 -9.45 5.83
C VAL A 209 20.62 -9.84 6.94
N PRO A 210 21.31 -8.88 7.57
CA PRO A 210 22.12 -9.17 8.74
C PRO A 210 21.25 -9.64 9.92
N ALA A 211 21.88 -10.15 10.98
CA ALA A 211 21.17 -10.48 12.22
C ALA A 211 20.44 -9.24 12.76
N GLY A 212 19.17 -9.41 13.13
CA GLY A 212 18.26 -8.32 13.51
C GLY A 212 17.87 -7.36 12.38
N GLY A 213 18.27 -7.63 11.13
CA GLY A 213 18.00 -6.77 9.99
C GLY A 213 16.54 -6.73 9.57
N ASN A 214 16.16 -5.62 8.95
CA ASN A 214 14.87 -5.29 8.39
C ASN A 214 15.02 -4.54 7.04
N SER A 215 14.20 -4.93 6.09
CA SER A 215 13.89 -4.28 4.80
C SER A 215 12.45 -4.70 4.42
N GLY A 216 12.06 -4.53 3.16
CA GLY A 216 10.76 -4.94 2.65
C GLY A 216 10.75 -4.99 1.12
N ILE A 217 9.94 -5.89 0.57
CA ILE A 217 9.67 -5.97 -0.86
C ILE A 217 8.20 -5.57 -1.07
N TYR A 218 7.98 -4.41 -1.67
CA TYR A 218 6.66 -3.87 -1.93
C TYR A 218 6.19 -4.28 -3.33
N LEU A 219 5.15 -5.10 -3.37
CA LEU A 219 4.45 -5.50 -4.59
C LEU A 219 3.56 -4.35 -5.05
N ARG A 220 3.65 -3.98 -6.34
CA ARG A 220 3.01 -2.78 -6.90
C ARG A 220 3.35 -1.49 -6.14
N GLY A 221 4.51 -1.45 -5.48
CA GLY A 221 4.93 -0.35 -4.62
C GLY A 221 4.04 -0.16 -3.39
N MET A 222 3.18 -1.13 -3.05
CA MET A 222 2.05 -0.93 -2.15
C MET A 222 1.92 -1.98 -1.06
N TYR A 223 2.18 -3.27 -1.39
CA TYR A 223 2.04 -4.36 -0.44
C TYR A 223 3.40 -4.89 -0.02
N GLU A 224 3.80 -4.58 1.21
CA GLU A 224 5.08 -5.01 1.76
C GLU A 224 5.06 -6.49 2.17
N ALA A 225 5.72 -7.32 1.38
CA ALA A 225 6.22 -8.61 1.84
C ALA A 225 7.42 -8.38 2.75
N GLN A 226 7.26 -8.74 4.03
CA GLN A 226 8.22 -8.41 5.08
C GLN A 226 9.57 -9.09 4.83
N VAL A 227 10.66 -8.32 4.90
CA VAL A 227 12.04 -8.83 4.85
C VAL A 227 12.69 -8.56 6.19
N VAL A 228 12.79 -9.59 7.02
CA VAL A 228 13.34 -9.46 8.37
C VAL A 228 14.13 -10.71 8.73
N ASP A 229 15.07 -10.58 9.68
CA ASP A 229 15.71 -11.73 10.29
C ASP A 229 14.68 -12.62 11.01
N ARG A 230 14.81 -13.94 10.84
CA ARG A 230 13.97 -14.98 11.47
C ARG A 230 13.84 -14.81 12.98
N ASP A 231 14.94 -14.46 13.63
CA ASP A 231 15.04 -14.39 15.09
C ASP A 231 14.95 -12.94 15.61
N SER A 232 14.56 -12.00 14.75
CA SER A 232 14.35 -10.61 15.16
C SER A 232 13.30 -10.53 16.27
N PRO A 233 13.53 -9.73 17.34
CA PRO A 233 12.51 -9.49 18.36
C PRO A 233 11.39 -8.54 17.89
N MET A 234 11.54 -7.94 16.70
CA MET A 234 10.63 -6.92 16.15
C MET A 234 9.97 -7.41 14.86
N GLN A 235 9.14 -8.45 14.97
CA GLN A 235 8.67 -9.23 13.83
C GLN A 235 7.50 -8.64 13.00
N GLY A 236 7.00 -7.42 13.21
CA GLY A 236 5.79 -6.98 12.47
C GLY A 236 4.61 -7.96 12.69
N ILE A 237 3.87 -8.39 11.65
CA ILE A 237 2.64 -9.21 11.82
C ILE A 237 2.75 -10.73 11.49
N GLN A 238 3.76 -11.55 11.76
CA GLN A 238 4.83 -11.58 12.74
C GLN A 238 5.99 -12.40 12.16
N GLY A 239 6.75 -11.79 11.26
CA GLY A 239 8.09 -12.23 10.89
C GLY A 239 8.25 -12.38 9.39
N PRO A 240 9.29 -13.11 8.97
CA PRO A 240 9.48 -13.46 7.56
C PRO A 240 8.22 -14.14 7.00
N GLY A 241 7.77 -13.69 5.84
CA GLY A 241 6.61 -14.21 5.12
C GLY A 241 5.31 -13.45 5.37
N ALA A 242 5.28 -12.49 6.29
CA ALA A 242 4.11 -11.64 6.51
C ALA A 242 3.88 -10.65 5.37
N ILE A 243 2.62 -10.26 5.16
CA ILE A 243 2.30 -8.99 4.49
C ILE A 243 2.03 -7.95 5.57
N PHE A 244 2.90 -6.94 5.65
CA PHE A 244 3.01 -6.07 6.82
C PHE A 244 1.69 -5.39 7.20
N GLY A 245 1.28 -5.56 8.46
CA GLY A 245 0.03 -5.00 9.00
C GLY A 245 -1.25 -5.58 8.40
N ARG A 246 -1.19 -6.60 7.54
CA ARG A 246 -2.35 -7.21 6.87
C ARG A 246 -2.48 -8.70 7.13
N LEU A 247 -1.50 -9.50 6.73
CA LEU A 247 -1.60 -10.96 6.77
C LEU A 247 -0.42 -11.58 7.50
N ALA A 248 -0.72 -12.44 8.45
CA ALA A 248 0.29 -13.22 9.17
C ALA A 248 0.66 -14.49 8.42
N PRO A 249 1.96 -14.88 8.40
CA PRO A 249 2.37 -16.16 7.87
C PRO A 249 1.90 -17.28 8.80
N SER A 250 1.52 -18.42 8.24
CA SER A 250 1.10 -19.61 9.00
C SER A 250 2.26 -20.29 9.74
N ALA A 251 3.49 -20.03 9.32
CA ALA A 251 4.71 -20.51 9.96
C ALA A 251 5.88 -19.56 9.70
N ASN A 252 6.83 -19.49 10.63
CA ASN A 252 8.10 -18.79 10.41
C ASN A 252 9.06 -19.70 9.62
N ALA A 253 9.01 -19.60 8.30
CA ALA A 253 9.88 -20.35 7.37
C ALA A 253 11.21 -19.61 7.07
N GLY A 254 11.49 -18.48 7.73
CA GLY A 254 12.70 -17.69 7.52
C GLY A 254 13.96 -18.39 8.04
N LYS A 255 15.13 -17.97 7.54
CA LYS A 255 16.45 -18.39 8.04
C LYS A 255 17.09 -17.28 8.87
N PRO A 256 18.00 -17.62 9.80
CA PRO A 256 18.75 -16.63 10.57
C PRO A 256 19.51 -15.63 9.69
N GLY A 257 19.75 -14.44 10.22
CA GLY A 257 20.51 -13.38 9.58
C GLY A 257 21.85 -13.85 9.01
N GLY A 258 22.22 -13.30 7.86
CA GLY A 258 23.37 -13.70 7.06
C GLY A 258 23.11 -14.87 6.11
N GLN A 259 21.94 -15.52 6.18
CA GLN A 259 21.56 -16.59 5.25
C GLN A 259 20.60 -16.11 4.15
N TRP A 260 20.75 -16.69 2.97
CA TRP A 260 19.86 -16.43 1.85
C TRP A 260 18.50 -17.11 2.05
N ASN A 261 17.45 -16.31 1.95
CA ASN A 261 16.06 -16.73 1.88
C ASN A 261 15.55 -16.58 0.45
N THR A 262 14.60 -17.42 0.04
CA THR A 262 13.96 -17.36 -1.28
C THR A 262 12.47 -17.14 -1.12
N TYR A 263 11.95 -16.09 -1.74
CA TYR A 263 10.53 -15.85 -1.90
C TYR A 263 10.05 -16.26 -3.29
N VAL A 264 8.84 -16.82 -3.33
CA VAL A 264 7.95 -16.76 -4.49
C VAL A 264 6.65 -16.09 -4.05
N LEU A 265 6.36 -14.92 -4.61
CA LEU A 265 5.22 -14.05 -4.28
C LEU A 265 4.31 -14.00 -5.50
N THR A 266 3.10 -14.56 -5.39
CA THR A 266 2.13 -14.57 -6.50
C THR A 266 0.95 -13.68 -6.15
N LEU A 267 0.83 -12.55 -6.85
CA LEU A 267 -0.23 -11.56 -6.67
C LEU A 267 -1.15 -11.59 -7.89
N VAL A 268 -2.40 -11.99 -7.67
CA VAL A 268 -3.41 -12.12 -8.72
C VAL A 268 -4.76 -11.68 -8.14
N ASP A 269 -5.49 -10.78 -8.80
CA ASP A 269 -6.78 -10.26 -8.31
C ASP A 269 -6.72 -9.80 -6.83
N ARG A 270 -5.67 -9.07 -6.43
CA ARG A 270 -5.44 -8.67 -5.02
C ARG A 270 -5.34 -9.84 -4.02
N HIS A 271 -5.22 -11.08 -4.49
CA HIS A 271 -4.92 -12.23 -3.65
C HIS A 271 -3.45 -12.56 -3.74
N ILE A 272 -2.85 -12.83 -2.58
CA ILE A 272 -1.42 -13.12 -2.45
C ILE A 272 -1.22 -14.56 -1.98
N THR A 273 -0.31 -15.25 -2.65
CA THR A 273 0.34 -16.46 -2.15
C THR A 273 1.79 -16.13 -1.85
N VAL A 274 2.25 -16.47 -0.65
CA VAL A 274 3.63 -16.32 -0.20
C VAL A 274 4.21 -17.71 0.04
N VAL A 275 5.21 -18.07 -0.77
CA VAL A 275 6.08 -19.22 -0.53
C VAL A 275 7.43 -18.70 -0.08
N LEU A 276 7.86 -19.09 1.14
CA LEU A 276 9.15 -18.73 1.71
C LEU A 276 9.97 -20.00 1.93
N ASN A 277 11.15 -20.06 1.33
CA ASN A 277 12.07 -21.21 1.41
C ASN A 277 11.40 -22.56 1.06
N GLY A 278 10.50 -22.54 0.07
CA GLY A 278 9.77 -23.72 -0.39
C GLY A 278 8.53 -24.09 0.44
N GLN A 279 8.22 -23.34 1.51
CA GLN A 279 7.01 -23.53 2.31
C GLN A 279 5.98 -22.43 2.02
N THR A 280 4.76 -22.82 1.66
CA THR A 280 3.62 -21.89 1.57
C THR A 280 3.23 -21.41 2.96
N VAL A 281 3.37 -20.11 3.22
CA VAL A 281 3.04 -19.49 4.51
C VAL A 281 1.82 -18.58 4.45
N ILE A 282 1.45 -18.10 3.26
CA ILE A 282 0.16 -17.45 2.98
C ILE A 282 -0.35 -18.06 1.68
N ASP A 283 -1.60 -18.52 1.66
CA ASP A 283 -2.18 -19.24 0.53
C ASP A 283 -3.41 -18.51 -0.04
N ASN A 284 -3.20 -17.83 -1.15
CA ASN A 284 -4.22 -17.18 -1.98
C ASN A 284 -5.25 -16.41 -1.13
N GLN A 285 -4.74 -15.51 -0.29
CA GLN A 285 -5.54 -14.70 0.63
C GLN A 285 -5.73 -13.28 0.10
N LEU A 286 -6.92 -12.74 0.28
CA LEU A 286 -7.26 -11.39 -0.15
C LEU A 286 -6.47 -10.34 0.64
N LEU A 287 -5.94 -9.35 -0.08
CA LEU A 287 -5.38 -8.13 0.50
C LEU A 287 -6.42 -7.01 0.44
N VAL A 288 -6.77 -6.48 1.60
CA VAL A 288 -7.67 -5.32 1.73
C VAL A 288 -6.85 -4.10 2.14
N GLY A 289 -6.68 -3.16 1.21
CA GLY A 289 -5.96 -1.91 1.43
C GLY A 289 -4.43 -2.04 1.44
N CYS A 290 -3.74 -0.92 1.19
CA CYS A 290 -2.27 -0.88 1.13
C CYS A 290 -1.60 -1.18 2.47
N THR A 291 -0.29 -1.46 2.43
CA THR A 291 0.57 -1.45 3.63
C THR A 291 1.16 -0.06 3.84
N GLY A 292 1.59 0.26 5.07
CA GLY A 292 2.28 1.53 5.34
C GLY A 292 3.63 1.57 4.64
N GLY A 293 4.11 2.77 4.32
CA GLY A 293 5.40 2.95 3.63
C GLY A 293 5.36 2.75 2.11
N GLY A 294 4.19 2.39 1.56
CA GLY A 294 3.99 2.26 0.11
C GLY A 294 3.96 3.61 -0.63
N LEU A 295 3.91 3.54 -1.97
CA LEU A 295 3.86 4.68 -2.88
C LEU A 295 2.42 5.14 -3.20
N GLN A 296 1.44 4.25 -3.02
CA GLN A 296 0.04 4.52 -3.35
C GLN A 296 -0.92 3.70 -2.47
N ALA A 297 -2.19 4.07 -2.46
CA ALA A 297 -3.25 3.41 -1.68
C ALA A 297 -4.32 2.71 -2.54
N ASN A 298 -4.34 2.94 -3.85
CA ASN A 298 -5.33 2.37 -4.75
C ASN A 298 -4.88 1.01 -5.27
N ASP A 299 -5.39 -0.06 -4.67
CA ASP A 299 -5.05 -1.45 -4.99
C ASP A 299 -5.57 -1.96 -6.35
N ALA A 300 -6.34 -1.15 -7.08
CA ALA A 300 -6.73 -1.43 -8.47
C ALA A 300 -5.66 -1.02 -9.50
N LEU A 301 -4.62 -0.27 -9.10
CA LEU A 301 -3.62 0.23 -10.04
C LEU A 301 -2.37 -0.67 -10.09
N PRO A 302 -1.75 -0.84 -11.28
CA PRO A 302 -0.42 -1.42 -11.37
C PRO A 302 0.62 -0.55 -10.67
N GLY A 303 1.78 -1.12 -10.35
CA GLY A 303 2.84 -0.40 -9.65
C GLY A 303 4.21 -1.06 -9.80
N PRO A 304 5.29 -0.38 -9.38
CA PRO A 304 6.64 -0.93 -9.49
C PRO A 304 6.87 -2.07 -8.47
N ILE A 305 7.98 -2.78 -8.57
CA ILE A 305 8.55 -3.45 -7.41
C ILE A 305 9.41 -2.43 -6.66
N LEU A 306 9.13 -2.22 -5.37
CA LEU A 306 9.90 -1.29 -4.52
C LEU A 306 10.62 -2.08 -3.42
N LEU A 307 11.91 -1.83 -3.26
CA LEU A 307 12.77 -2.39 -2.24
C LEU A 307 13.06 -1.33 -1.19
N GLN A 308 12.75 -1.63 0.07
CA GLN A 308 12.94 -0.71 1.18
C GLN A 308 14.42 -0.61 1.54
N GLY A 309 14.99 0.58 1.36
CA GLY A 309 16.40 0.87 1.61
C GLY A 309 16.63 1.88 2.74
N ASP A 310 15.57 2.45 3.30
CA ASP A 310 15.63 3.41 4.41
C ASP A 310 15.62 2.74 5.81
N HIS A 311 15.74 1.41 5.84
CA HIS A 311 15.88 0.58 7.03
C HIS A 311 17.33 0.07 7.15
N THR A 312 17.54 -1.18 7.54
CA THR A 312 18.88 -1.76 7.71
C THR A 312 19.44 -2.25 6.37
N SER A 313 20.70 -2.66 6.35
CA SER A 313 21.34 -3.22 5.16
C SER A 313 20.67 -4.50 4.66
N VAL A 314 20.68 -4.72 3.35
CA VAL A 314 20.07 -5.89 2.71
C VAL A 314 20.77 -6.20 1.38
N ARG A 315 20.77 -7.47 0.99
CA ARG A 315 21.25 -7.95 -0.32
C ARG A 315 20.14 -8.72 -1.02
N TYR A 316 20.03 -8.54 -2.34
CA TYR A 316 19.08 -9.25 -3.19
C TYR A 316 19.78 -9.88 -4.40
N ARG A 317 19.24 -11.00 -4.88
CA ARG A 317 19.63 -11.64 -6.15
C ARG A 317 18.47 -12.46 -6.73
N ASN A 318 18.65 -13.00 -7.93
CA ASN A 318 17.66 -13.87 -8.59
C ASN A 318 16.25 -13.25 -8.67
N LEU A 319 16.16 -11.98 -9.09
CA LEU A 319 14.91 -11.22 -9.21
C LEU A 319 14.26 -11.51 -10.56
N GLN A 320 13.29 -12.42 -10.60
CA GLN A 320 12.53 -12.75 -11.80
C GLN A 320 11.04 -12.55 -11.60
N LEU A 321 10.41 -11.85 -12.53
CA LEU A 321 8.96 -11.61 -12.55
C LEU A 321 8.32 -12.25 -13.78
N ARG A 322 7.20 -12.94 -13.61
CA ARG A 322 6.35 -13.44 -14.69
C ARG A 322 4.99 -12.73 -14.61
N PRO A 323 4.62 -11.86 -15.57
CA PRO A 323 3.33 -11.20 -15.57
C PRO A 323 2.22 -12.20 -15.92
N VAL A 324 1.00 -11.97 -15.46
CA VAL A 324 -0.19 -12.68 -15.98
C VAL A 324 -0.50 -12.15 -17.38
N THR A 325 -0.93 -13.04 -18.30
CA THR A 325 -1.07 -12.70 -19.73
C THR A 325 -2.41 -13.07 -20.35
N ASP A 326 -3.25 -13.81 -19.64
CA ASP A 326 -4.56 -14.29 -20.08
C ASP A 326 -5.73 -13.48 -19.51
N ARG A 327 -5.43 -12.26 -19.04
CA ARG A 327 -6.41 -11.35 -18.47
C ARG A 327 -6.26 -9.99 -19.12
N GLU A 328 -7.39 -9.38 -19.47
CA GLU A 328 -7.40 -8.01 -19.99
C GLU A 328 -6.90 -7.07 -18.90
N ALA A 329 -5.99 -6.16 -19.28
CA ALA A 329 -5.58 -5.09 -18.40
C ALA A 329 -6.81 -4.22 -18.06
N PRO A 330 -6.99 -3.78 -16.81
CA PRO A 330 -8.09 -2.87 -16.47
C PRO A 330 -8.04 -1.62 -17.35
N GLY A 331 -9.06 -1.41 -18.20
CA GLY A 331 -9.27 -0.15 -18.91
C GLY A 331 -8.97 -0.10 -20.41
N GLN A 332 -8.84 -1.23 -21.13
CA GLN A 332 -9.02 -1.23 -22.59
C GLN A 332 -10.49 -1.39 -22.94
N ASP A 333 -11.22 -0.28 -22.90
CA ASP A 333 -12.53 -0.19 -23.57
C ASP A 333 -12.25 -0.18 -25.08
N ASP A 334 -12.31 -1.36 -25.71
CA ASP A 334 -12.31 -1.52 -27.16
C ASP A 334 -13.65 -1.00 -27.72
N GLY A 335 -13.81 0.33 -27.66
CA GLY A 335 -14.87 1.03 -28.36
C GLY A 335 -14.87 0.61 -29.84
N PRO A 336 -16.05 0.50 -30.48
CA PRO A 336 -16.16 -0.06 -31.81
C PRO A 336 -15.32 0.76 -32.80
N ASN A 337 -14.33 0.08 -33.37
CA ASN A 337 -13.42 0.61 -34.37
C ASN A 337 -14.23 1.32 -35.49
N PRO A 338 -14.11 2.65 -35.68
CA PRO A 338 -14.82 3.32 -36.75
C PRO A 338 -14.24 2.85 -38.09
N ARG A 339 -15.13 2.33 -38.95
CA ARG A 339 -14.84 2.05 -40.36
C ARG A 339 -14.54 3.32 -41.13
#